data_AF-A0A8T3TC01-F1
#
_entry.id   AF-A0A8T3TC01-F1
#
_cell.length_a   1.000
_cell.length_b   1.000
_cell.length_c   1.000
_cell.angle_alpha   90.00
_cell.angle_beta   90.00
_cell.angle_gamma   90.00
#
_symmetry.space_group_name_H-M   'P 1'
#
loop_
_entity.id
_entity.type
_entity.pdbx_description
1 polymer ?
#
loop_
_entity_poly.entity_id
_entity_poly.type
_entity_poly.pdbx_seq_one_letter_code
_entity_poly.pdbx_strand_id
1 'polypeptide(L)'
;MRVYLSVDMEGIAGISHAKPTGRDDSGYAAACRLMEGETNAAIEGAFDGGATEVVVNDSHGSMYNLSPEHIDRRARLVQGRKPLSMVEAAADGRFDVALFVGYHTRAGHPRGTIAHTYSGSPTLTTLNGRPTGEHGINGMYLGALGVPVGLVTGDDALAEEVAEWLPWAERVVVKRAVSWQAADAVHPSEARALVTAGARRAVERAALSGNDGLRPLVVEPPIVVGLELAHAGQADFAALIPGFTRTGDRGLRFEAADPVEAYRAFVSAVRMAGLADG
;
A
#
# COMPACT_ATOMS: atom_id res chain seq x y z
N MET A 1 22.31 -3.27 -1.15
CA MET A 1 21.06 -3.10 -0.40
C MET A 1 19.91 -3.65 -1.24
N ARG A 2 19.03 -4.47 -0.66
CA ARG A 2 17.86 -5.07 -1.33
C ARG A 2 16.62 -4.24 -1.02
N VAL A 3 15.96 -3.73 -2.05
CA VAL A 3 14.81 -2.83 -1.93
C VAL A 3 13.55 -3.52 -2.43
N TYR A 4 12.48 -3.44 -1.63
CA TYR A 4 11.15 -3.93 -1.99
C TYR A 4 10.25 -2.76 -2.40
N LEU A 5 9.62 -2.82 -3.56
CA LEU A 5 8.61 -1.85 -3.99
C LEU A 5 7.24 -2.53 -3.96
N SER A 6 6.28 -1.94 -3.27
CA SER A 6 4.86 -2.24 -3.47
C SER A 6 4.26 -1.08 -4.25
N VAL A 7 3.71 -1.37 -5.43
CA VAL A 7 3.25 -0.33 -6.37
C VAL A 7 1.75 -0.45 -6.56
N ASP A 8 1.06 0.62 -6.21
CA ASP A 8 -0.37 0.78 -6.36
C ASP A 8 -0.70 1.91 -7.35
N MET A 9 -1.97 2.07 -7.74
CA MET A 9 -2.35 2.91 -8.87
C MET A 9 -3.05 4.21 -8.45
N GLU A 10 -3.93 4.16 -7.47
CA GLU A 10 -4.84 5.24 -7.09
C GLU A 10 -4.10 6.52 -6.72
N GLY A 11 -2.91 6.42 -6.14
CA GLY A 11 -2.07 7.52 -5.69
C GLY A 11 -1.18 8.16 -6.75
N ILE A 12 -1.04 7.54 -7.93
CA ILE A 12 -0.17 8.01 -9.02
C ILE A 12 -0.63 9.40 -9.53
N ALA A 13 0.32 10.25 -9.93
CA ALA A 13 0.05 11.54 -10.52
C ALA A 13 -0.68 11.41 -11.86
N GLY A 14 -1.71 12.23 -12.06
CA GLY A 14 -2.59 12.16 -13.23
C GLY A 14 -3.77 11.19 -13.09
N ILE A 15 -3.83 10.40 -12.01
CA ILE A 15 -5.02 9.60 -11.65
C ILE A 15 -5.83 10.36 -10.60
N SER A 16 -7.06 10.73 -10.92
CA SER A 16 -7.89 11.61 -10.08
C SER A 16 -9.20 10.98 -9.62
N HIS A 17 -9.59 9.85 -10.21
CA HIS A 17 -10.85 9.15 -9.93
C HIS A 17 -10.71 7.67 -10.32
N ALA A 18 -11.63 6.84 -9.84
CA ALA A 18 -11.50 5.38 -9.89
C ALA A 18 -11.68 4.75 -11.30
N LYS A 19 -12.30 5.46 -12.26
CA LYS A 19 -12.60 4.85 -13.57
C LYS A 19 -11.36 4.30 -14.29
N PRO A 20 -10.30 5.11 -14.55
CA PRO A 20 -9.11 4.59 -15.24
C PRO A 20 -8.28 3.62 -14.40
N THR A 21 -8.70 3.25 -13.17
CA THR A 21 -8.03 2.21 -12.39
C THR A 21 -8.63 0.81 -12.64
N GLY A 22 -9.78 0.72 -13.32
CA GLY A 22 -10.42 -0.53 -13.74
C GLY A 22 -10.03 -0.96 -15.16
N ARG A 23 -9.77 -2.26 -15.38
CA ARG A 23 -9.34 -2.82 -16.68
C ARG A 23 -10.34 -2.64 -17.82
N ASP A 24 -11.61 -2.48 -17.47
CA ASP A 24 -12.73 -2.29 -18.37
C ASP A 24 -12.86 -0.85 -18.88
N ASP A 25 -12.15 0.10 -18.26
CA ASP A 25 -12.18 1.50 -18.67
C ASP A 25 -11.19 1.79 -19.81
N SER A 26 -11.61 2.61 -20.77
CA SER A 26 -10.79 3.03 -21.92
C SER A 26 -9.52 3.81 -21.54
N GLY A 27 -9.50 4.44 -20.36
CA GLY A 27 -8.37 5.18 -19.81
C GLY A 27 -7.34 4.30 -19.10
N TYR A 28 -7.64 3.03 -18.84
CA TYR A 28 -6.78 2.14 -18.06
C TYR A 28 -5.36 1.99 -18.62
N ALA A 29 -5.23 1.84 -19.94
CA ALA A 29 -3.91 1.74 -20.57
C ALA A 29 -3.06 3.02 -20.38
N ALA A 30 -3.69 4.19 -20.27
CA ALA A 30 -2.98 5.43 -19.96
C ALA A 30 -2.57 5.49 -18.48
N ALA A 31 -3.45 5.04 -17.57
CA ALA A 31 -3.13 4.92 -16.14
C ALA A 31 -1.97 3.94 -15.88
N CYS A 32 -1.94 2.78 -16.54
CA CYS A 32 -0.81 1.85 -16.47
C CYS A 32 0.51 2.51 -16.88
N ARG A 33 0.53 3.31 -17.96
CA ARG A 33 1.75 4.03 -18.38
C ARG A 33 2.20 5.10 -17.37
N LEU A 34 1.26 5.72 -16.65
CA LEU A 34 1.60 6.65 -15.56
C LEU A 34 2.22 5.87 -14.37
N MET A 35 1.59 4.76 -13.99
CA MET A 35 2.05 3.85 -12.92
C MET A 35 3.45 3.28 -13.24
N GLU A 36 3.69 2.85 -14.48
CA GLU A 36 5.02 2.42 -14.97
C GLU A 36 6.06 3.52 -14.83
N GLY A 37 5.70 4.76 -15.17
CA GLY A 37 6.58 5.91 -15.09
C GLY A 37 7.07 6.19 -13.66
N GLU A 38 6.17 6.23 -12.68
CA GLU A 38 6.55 6.43 -11.27
C GLU A 38 7.21 5.19 -10.66
N THR A 39 6.85 3.98 -11.11
CA THR A 39 7.56 2.75 -10.73
C THR A 39 9.03 2.82 -11.15
N ASN A 40 9.30 3.16 -12.41
CA ASN A 40 10.67 3.28 -12.92
C ASN A 40 11.44 4.41 -12.25
N ALA A 41 10.78 5.53 -11.92
CA ALA A 41 11.39 6.60 -11.13
C ALA A 41 11.81 6.11 -9.73
N ALA A 42 10.97 5.32 -9.06
CA ALA A 42 11.31 4.73 -7.77
C ALA A 42 12.46 3.71 -7.88
N ILE A 43 12.50 2.92 -8.95
CA ILE A 43 13.61 1.99 -9.22
C ILE A 43 14.91 2.76 -9.45
N GLU A 44 14.89 3.80 -10.31
CA GLU A 44 16.03 4.66 -10.58
C GLU A 44 16.57 5.29 -9.30
N GLY A 45 15.70 5.94 -8.53
CA GLY A 45 16.06 6.54 -7.25
C GLY A 45 16.63 5.51 -6.27
N ALA A 46 16.07 4.30 -6.22
CA ALA A 46 16.61 3.24 -5.37
C ALA A 46 18.05 2.85 -5.74
N PHE A 47 18.35 2.67 -7.04
CA PHE A 47 19.71 2.38 -7.49
C PHE A 47 20.66 3.55 -7.23
N ASP A 48 20.23 4.78 -7.45
CA ASP A 48 21.01 5.99 -7.16
C ASP A 48 21.31 6.12 -5.66
N GLY A 49 20.44 5.61 -4.79
CA GLY A 49 20.64 5.54 -3.35
C GLY A 49 21.52 4.37 -2.88
N GLY A 50 22.01 3.53 -3.80
CA GLY A 50 22.89 2.39 -3.48
C GLY A 50 22.21 1.03 -3.40
N ALA A 51 20.98 0.89 -3.92
CA ALA A 51 20.38 -0.42 -4.10
C ALA A 51 21.23 -1.30 -5.04
N THR A 52 21.29 -2.59 -4.73
CA THR A 52 21.94 -3.61 -5.56
C THR A 52 20.94 -4.60 -6.13
N GLU A 53 19.74 -4.65 -5.57
CA GLU A 53 18.61 -5.46 -6.04
C GLU A 53 17.32 -4.68 -5.75
N VAL A 54 16.41 -4.66 -6.72
CA VAL A 54 15.08 -4.07 -6.57
C VAL A 54 14.04 -5.11 -6.99
N VAL A 55 13.06 -5.35 -6.12
CA VAL A 55 11.93 -6.24 -6.40
C VAL A 55 10.65 -5.41 -6.37
N VAL A 56 9.91 -5.44 -7.47
CA VAL A 56 8.65 -4.71 -7.65
C VAL A 56 7.50 -5.69 -7.52
N ASN A 57 6.62 -5.47 -6.55
CA ASN A 57 5.33 -6.12 -6.42
C ASN A 57 4.25 -5.20 -6.96
N ASP A 58 3.58 -5.64 -8.02
CA ASP A 58 2.38 -4.97 -8.52
C ASP A 58 1.22 -5.25 -7.56
N SER A 59 0.69 -4.20 -6.96
CA SER A 59 -0.21 -4.27 -5.80
C SER A 59 -1.62 -3.74 -6.09
N HIS A 60 -1.90 -3.27 -7.30
CA HIS A 60 -3.19 -2.69 -7.67
C HIS A 60 -4.18 -3.72 -8.22
N GLY A 61 -5.40 -3.76 -7.68
CA GLY A 61 -6.53 -4.53 -8.24
C GLY A 61 -6.18 -5.97 -8.64
N SER A 62 -6.08 -6.20 -9.95
CA SER A 62 -5.74 -7.53 -10.51
C SER A 62 -4.27 -7.94 -10.36
N MET A 63 -3.38 -6.97 -10.07
CA MET A 63 -1.95 -7.10 -9.79
C MET A 63 -1.08 -7.56 -10.98
N TYR A 64 -1.52 -7.32 -12.21
CA TYR A 64 -0.73 -7.52 -13.43
C TYR A 64 -0.90 -6.33 -14.39
N ASN A 65 -0.76 -5.13 -13.84
CA ASN A 65 -0.99 -3.84 -14.48
C ASN A 65 0.28 -3.29 -15.16
N LEU A 66 1.46 -3.53 -14.57
CA LEU A 66 2.75 -3.08 -15.11
C LEU A 66 3.19 -3.94 -16.31
N SER A 67 3.55 -3.34 -17.45
CA SER A 67 4.11 -4.09 -18.57
C SER A 67 5.55 -4.55 -18.25
N PRO A 68 5.87 -5.86 -18.28
CA PRO A 68 7.23 -6.34 -18.00
C PRO A 68 8.29 -5.75 -18.93
N GLU A 69 7.94 -5.43 -20.19
CA GLU A 69 8.86 -4.81 -21.16
C GLU A 69 9.16 -3.34 -20.86
N HIS A 70 8.29 -2.67 -20.09
CA HIS A 70 8.44 -1.25 -19.76
C HIS A 70 9.06 -1.02 -18.38
N ILE A 71 9.18 -2.05 -17.54
CA ILE A 71 9.85 -1.94 -16.24
C ILE A 71 11.37 -2.00 -16.43
N ASP A 72 12.10 -1.20 -15.67
CA ASP A 72 13.56 -1.17 -15.69
C ASP A 72 14.14 -2.59 -15.54
N ARG A 73 14.94 -3.00 -16.53
CA ARG A 73 15.54 -4.33 -16.64
C ARG A 73 16.39 -4.76 -15.44
N ARG A 74 16.80 -3.83 -14.57
CA ARG A 74 17.56 -4.10 -13.35
C ARG A 74 16.66 -4.60 -12.21
N ALA A 75 15.35 -4.40 -12.30
CA ALA A 75 14.39 -4.84 -11.30
C ALA A 75 13.79 -6.21 -11.65
N ARG A 76 13.35 -6.94 -10.61
CA ARG A 76 12.53 -8.14 -10.74
C ARG A 76 11.07 -7.78 -10.48
N LEU A 77 10.17 -8.19 -11.38
CA LEU A 77 8.74 -7.89 -11.31
C LEU A 77 7.93 -9.10 -10.81
N VAL A 78 7.00 -8.86 -9.88
CA VAL A 78 6.13 -9.85 -9.23
C VAL A 78 4.68 -9.47 -9.48
N GLN A 79 3.97 -10.30 -10.25
CA GLN A 79 2.65 -10.00 -10.79
C GLN A 79 1.70 -11.19 -10.73
N GLY A 80 0.41 -10.91 -10.92
CA GLY A 80 -0.70 -11.83 -10.77
C GLY A 80 -1.37 -11.71 -9.40
N ARG A 81 -2.51 -12.38 -9.25
CA ARG A 81 -3.20 -12.51 -7.96
C ARG A 81 -2.36 -13.42 -7.06
N LYS A 82 -1.88 -12.87 -5.95
CA LYS A 82 -0.92 -13.53 -5.05
C LYS A 82 -1.53 -13.77 -3.66
N PRO A 83 -1.22 -14.88 -2.96
CA PRO A 83 -1.77 -15.18 -1.62
C PRO A 83 -1.66 -14.03 -0.60
N LEU A 84 -0.49 -13.41 -0.48
CA LEU A 84 -0.17 -12.30 0.40
C LEU A 84 -0.29 -10.94 -0.33
N SER A 85 -0.98 -10.88 -1.47
CA SER A 85 -1.44 -9.61 -2.05
C SER A 85 -0.30 -8.57 -2.25
N MET A 86 -0.37 -7.44 -1.55
CA MET A 86 0.53 -6.30 -1.66
C MET A 86 1.92 -6.52 -1.01
N VAL A 87 2.12 -7.65 -0.31
CA VAL A 87 3.38 -7.96 0.40
C VAL A 87 4.01 -9.32 0.01
N GLU A 88 3.56 -9.97 -1.08
CA GLU A 88 3.98 -11.33 -1.46
C GLU A 88 5.48 -11.59 -1.42
N ALA A 89 6.25 -10.91 -2.27
CA ALA A 89 7.67 -11.22 -2.39
C ALA A 89 8.50 -10.75 -1.19
N ALA A 90 7.92 -10.02 -0.23
CA ALA A 90 8.60 -9.65 1.00
C ALA A 90 8.89 -10.87 1.89
N ALA A 91 8.09 -11.94 1.78
CA ALA A 91 8.28 -13.16 2.55
C ALA A 91 9.50 -14.00 2.10
N ASP A 92 9.93 -13.86 0.84
CA ASP A 92 10.93 -14.72 0.20
C ASP A 92 12.38 -14.25 0.39
N GLY A 93 12.62 -13.25 1.23
CA GLY A 93 13.98 -12.81 1.54
C GLY A 93 14.08 -11.61 2.46
N ARG A 94 15.29 -11.34 2.93
CA ARG A 94 15.59 -10.13 3.70
C ARG A 94 15.72 -8.94 2.77
N PHE A 95 14.84 -7.96 2.94
CA PHE A 95 14.95 -6.63 2.34
C PHE A 95 15.44 -5.64 3.39
N ASP A 96 16.18 -4.63 2.95
CA ASP A 96 16.71 -3.61 3.84
C ASP A 96 15.72 -2.44 4.01
N VAL A 97 14.88 -2.20 2.99
CA VAL A 97 13.84 -1.15 3.01
C VAL A 97 12.73 -1.45 2.00
N ALA A 98 11.51 -1.06 2.36
CA ALA A 98 10.35 -1.08 1.48
C ALA A 98 9.94 0.34 1.05
N LEU A 99 9.52 0.49 -0.20
CA LEU A 99 8.98 1.72 -0.77
C LEU A 99 7.56 1.48 -1.27
N PHE A 100 6.62 2.30 -0.85
CA PHE A 100 5.21 2.27 -1.28
C PHE A 100 4.97 3.35 -2.33
N VAL A 101 4.68 2.94 -3.56
CA VAL A 101 4.54 3.84 -4.71
C VAL A 101 3.08 3.89 -5.13
N GLY A 102 2.52 5.09 -5.38
CA GLY A 102 1.13 5.26 -5.82
C GLY A 102 0.06 4.84 -4.82
N TYR A 103 0.34 4.89 -3.52
CA TYR A 103 -0.62 4.52 -2.47
C TYR A 103 -1.68 5.61 -2.25
N HIS A 104 -2.78 5.25 -1.59
CA HIS A 104 -3.87 6.16 -1.22
C HIS A 104 -4.28 6.04 0.25
N THR A 105 -5.12 6.98 0.70
CA THR A 105 -5.68 7.01 2.06
C THR A 105 -6.63 5.84 2.31
N ARG A 106 -6.81 5.49 3.59
CA ARG A 106 -7.74 4.43 4.04
C ARG A 106 -9.21 4.67 3.65
N ALA A 107 -10.00 3.60 3.68
CA ALA A 107 -11.45 3.67 3.57
C ALA A 107 -12.08 4.64 4.60
N GLY A 108 -13.04 5.44 4.13
CA GLY A 108 -13.73 6.42 4.96
C GLY A 108 -12.95 7.72 5.22
N HIS A 109 -11.77 7.92 4.61
CA HIS A 109 -11.07 9.20 4.69
C HIS A 109 -11.91 10.33 4.02
N PRO A 110 -12.10 11.49 4.67
CA PRO A 110 -13.04 12.51 4.18
C PRO A 110 -12.61 13.24 2.90
N ARG A 111 -11.30 13.28 2.60
CA ARG A 111 -10.75 14.03 1.46
C ARG A 111 -10.00 13.20 0.43
N GLY A 112 -9.53 12.01 0.81
CA GLY A 112 -8.50 11.31 0.05
C GLY A 112 -9.00 10.79 -1.29
N THR A 113 -8.17 10.91 -2.33
CA THR A 113 -8.57 10.53 -3.68
C THR A 113 -8.67 9.00 -3.78
N ILE A 114 -9.83 8.50 -4.22
CA ILE A 114 -10.12 7.05 -4.33
C ILE A 114 -9.87 6.30 -3.00
N ALA A 115 -10.17 6.96 -1.87
CA ALA A 115 -9.98 6.40 -0.54
C ALA A 115 -10.72 5.06 -0.36
N HIS A 116 -9.99 3.99 -0.06
CA HIS A 116 -10.49 2.66 0.27
C HIS A 116 -9.41 1.84 1.01
N THR A 117 -9.68 0.57 1.34
CA THR A 117 -8.69 -0.33 1.95
C THR A 117 -8.84 -1.73 1.36
N TYR A 118 -7.89 -2.18 0.54
CA TYR A 118 -7.78 -3.47 -0.17
C TYR A 118 -8.91 -3.79 -1.17
N SER A 119 -10.13 -3.36 -0.90
CA SER A 119 -11.29 -3.47 -1.77
C SER A 119 -12.30 -2.37 -1.44
N GLY A 120 -13.42 -2.33 -2.18
CA GLY A 120 -14.55 -1.46 -1.85
C GLY A 120 -15.39 -1.93 -0.66
N SER A 121 -15.09 -3.08 -0.06
CA SER A 121 -15.91 -3.67 1.01
C SER A 121 -15.68 -3.02 2.38
N PRO A 122 -14.43 -2.75 2.84
CA PRO A 122 -14.21 -2.07 4.11
C PRO A 122 -14.61 -0.59 4.06
N THR A 123 -15.32 -0.13 5.09
CA THR A 123 -15.60 1.30 5.34
C THR A 123 -14.71 1.88 6.45
N LEU A 124 -14.16 1.03 7.30
CA LEU A 124 -13.15 1.37 8.30
C LEU A 124 -12.27 0.15 8.59
N THR A 125 -10.95 0.37 8.68
CA THR A 125 -10.00 -0.61 9.19
C THR A 125 -9.23 0.01 10.35
N THR A 126 -9.02 -0.76 11.41
CA THR A 126 -8.23 -0.33 12.56
C THR A 126 -7.19 -1.36 12.96
N LEU A 127 -6.05 -0.88 13.46
CA LEU A 127 -5.05 -1.68 14.16
C LEU A 127 -4.94 -1.13 15.58
N ASN A 128 -5.15 -1.98 16.59
CA ASN A 128 -5.18 -1.59 18.01
C ASN A 128 -6.10 -0.39 18.29
N GLY A 129 -7.25 -0.34 17.61
CA GLY A 129 -8.25 0.73 17.75
C GLY A 129 -7.90 2.03 17.03
N ARG A 130 -6.71 2.17 16.44
CA ARG A 130 -6.36 3.33 15.61
C ARG A 130 -6.76 3.07 14.14
N PRO A 131 -7.45 4.02 13.47
CA PRO A 131 -7.73 3.92 12.05
C PRO A 131 -6.47 3.77 11.20
N THR A 132 -6.52 2.90 10.20
CA THR A 132 -5.43 2.68 9.26
C THR A 132 -5.95 2.24 7.90
N GLY A 133 -5.06 2.27 6.91
CA GLY A 133 -5.30 1.74 5.57
C GLY A 133 -4.24 0.73 5.18
N GLU A 134 -4.05 0.59 3.87
CA GLU A 134 -3.08 -0.34 3.28
C GLU A 134 -1.66 -0.05 3.74
N HIS A 135 -1.29 1.23 3.88
CA HIS A 135 0.03 1.63 4.38
C HIS A 135 0.35 1.02 5.76
N GLY A 136 -0.60 0.99 6.70
CA GLY A 136 -0.38 0.46 8.04
C GLY A 136 -0.49 -1.06 8.10
N ILE A 137 -1.47 -1.66 7.40
CA ILE A 137 -1.61 -3.12 7.33
C ILE A 137 -0.39 -3.77 6.66
N ASN A 138 0.07 -3.21 5.54
CA ASN A 138 1.27 -3.68 4.84
C ASN A 138 2.53 -3.37 5.65
N GLY A 139 2.60 -2.19 6.26
CA GLY A 139 3.71 -1.80 7.13
C GLY A 139 3.86 -2.71 8.35
N MET A 140 2.75 -3.15 8.96
CA MET A 140 2.76 -4.10 10.08
C MET A 140 3.37 -5.45 9.66
N TYR A 141 2.96 -5.98 8.51
CA TYR A 141 3.51 -7.22 7.99
C TYR A 141 5.02 -7.11 7.72
N LEU A 142 5.44 -6.05 7.02
CA LEU A 142 6.86 -5.79 6.75
C LEU A 142 7.66 -5.57 8.04
N GLY A 143 7.05 -4.92 9.03
CA GLY A 143 7.61 -4.71 10.35
C GLY A 143 7.95 -6.01 11.06
N ALA A 144 7.08 -7.02 10.98
CA ALA A 144 7.32 -8.36 11.51
C ALA A 144 8.50 -9.08 10.83
N LEU A 145 8.77 -8.74 9.56
CA LEU A 145 9.95 -9.22 8.82
C LEU A 145 11.21 -8.39 9.10
N GLY A 146 11.13 -7.35 9.94
CA GLY A 146 12.21 -6.42 10.22
C GLY A 146 12.49 -5.43 9.09
N VAL A 147 11.57 -5.28 8.14
CA VAL A 147 11.74 -4.40 6.97
C VAL A 147 11.06 -3.06 7.24
N PRO A 148 11.81 -1.94 7.33
CA PRO A 148 11.21 -0.62 7.47
C PRO A 148 10.57 -0.15 6.16
N VAL A 149 9.44 0.56 6.26
CA VAL A 149 8.91 1.35 5.14
C VAL A 149 9.62 2.70 5.13
N GLY A 150 10.39 2.97 4.08
CA GLY A 150 11.23 4.16 3.94
C GLY A 150 10.62 5.26 3.08
N LEU A 151 9.69 4.93 2.20
CA LEU A 151 9.01 5.87 1.30
C LEU A 151 7.54 5.51 1.19
N VAL A 152 6.67 6.52 1.19
CA VAL A 152 5.29 6.41 0.72
C VAL A 152 5.02 7.58 -0.24
N THR A 153 4.47 7.29 -1.41
CA THR A 153 4.10 8.29 -2.42
C THR A 153 2.59 8.23 -2.69
N GLY A 154 1.97 9.39 -2.88
CA GLY A 154 0.53 9.52 -3.12
C GLY A 154 0.06 10.96 -2.99
N ASP A 155 -1.13 11.16 -2.41
CA ASP A 155 -1.69 12.50 -2.16
C ASP A 155 -1.26 13.10 -0.79
N ASP A 156 -1.58 14.38 -0.57
CA ASP A 156 -1.29 15.11 0.67
C ASP A 156 -2.02 14.52 1.87
N ALA A 157 -3.26 14.05 1.67
CA ALA A 157 -4.05 13.43 2.72
C ALA A 157 -3.43 12.10 3.19
N LEU A 158 -2.89 11.29 2.28
CA LEU A 158 -2.13 10.09 2.65
C LEU A 158 -0.85 10.46 3.39
N ALA A 159 -0.16 11.53 2.99
CA ALA A 159 1.02 11.98 3.71
C ALA A 159 0.71 12.32 5.18
N GLU A 160 -0.46 12.91 5.46
CA GLU A 160 -0.96 13.14 6.84
C GLU A 160 -1.15 11.80 7.59
N GLU A 161 -1.85 10.81 7.00
CA GLU A 161 -2.05 9.49 7.61
C GLU A 161 -0.73 8.74 7.87
N VAL A 162 0.19 8.78 6.90
CA VAL A 162 1.50 8.12 6.99
C VAL A 162 2.35 8.75 8.09
N ALA A 163 2.23 10.05 8.36
CA ALA A 163 2.97 10.69 9.43
C ALA A 163 2.61 10.12 10.82
N GLU A 164 1.39 9.61 11.01
CA GLU A 164 0.95 9.00 12.27
C GLU A 164 1.43 7.55 12.44
N TRP A 165 1.58 6.81 11.34
CA TRP A 165 1.94 5.38 11.36
C TRP A 165 3.43 5.14 11.10
N LEU A 166 4.03 5.90 10.21
CA LEU A 166 5.39 5.75 9.71
C LEU A 166 6.10 7.12 9.71
N PRO A 167 6.28 7.77 10.88
CA PRO A 167 6.77 9.15 10.96
C PRO A 167 8.16 9.34 10.34
N TRP A 168 8.98 8.28 10.32
CA TRP A 168 10.31 8.27 9.71
C TRP A 168 10.32 8.15 8.19
N ALA A 169 9.23 7.70 7.56
CA ALA A 169 9.20 7.49 6.11
C ALA A 169 9.24 8.82 5.36
N GLU A 170 9.97 8.85 4.25
CA GLU A 170 9.84 9.91 3.25
C GLU A 170 8.41 9.90 2.73
N ARG A 171 7.76 11.05 2.71
CA ARG A 171 6.39 11.22 2.18
C ARG A 171 6.47 12.10 0.95
N VAL A 172 6.24 11.53 -0.22
CA VAL A 172 6.29 12.25 -1.50
C VAL A 172 4.86 12.50 -1.99
N VAL A 173 4.46 13.77 -1.96
CA VAL A 173 3.15 14.21 -2.43
C VAL A 173 3.25 14.52 -3.91
N VAL A 174 2.60 13.72 -4.75
CA VAL A 174 2.56 13.93 -6.22
C VAL A 174 1.25 14.57 -6.69
N LYS A 175 0.29 14.72 -5.79
CA LYS A 175 -0.97 15.43 -6.03
C LYS A 175 -1.60 15.87 -4.72
N ARG A 176 -2.47 16.87 -4.77
CA ARG A 176 -3.30 17.28 -3.65
C ARG A 176 -4.71 16.73 -3.82
N ALA A 177 -5.23 16.10 -2.78
CA ALA A 177 -6.58 15.58 -2.72
C ALA A 177 -7.58 16.73 -2.63
N VAL A 178 -8.46 16.83 -3.63
CA VAL A 178 -9.56 17.80 -3.65
C VAL A 178 -10.84 17.15 -3.11
N SER A 179 -11.10 15.92 -3.53
CA SER A 179 -12.18 15.07 -3.03
C SER A 179 -11.90 13.61 -3.36
N TRP A 180 -12.83 12.72 -2.99
CA TRP A 180 -12.77 11.31 -3.38
C TRP A 180 -12.65 11.08 -4.90
N GLN A 181 -13.15 12.01 -5.74
CA GLN A 181 -13.15 11.92 -7.21
C GLN A 181 -12.36 13.03 -7.91
N ALA A 182 -11.55 13.79 -7.17
CA ALA A 182 -10.79 14.89 -7.75
C ALA A 182 -9.45 15.07 -7.05
N ALA A 183 -8.42 15.33 -7.85
CA ALA A 183 -7.08 15.66 -7.39
C ALA A 183 -6.49 16.79 -8.24
N ASP A 184 -5.65 17.60 -7.60
CA ASP A 184 -4.84 18.65 -8.19
C ASP A 184 -3.39 18.13 -8.26
N ALA A 185 -3.03 17.55 -9.42
CA ALA A 185 -1.81 16.78 -9.59
C ALA A 185 -0.69 17.59 -10.26
N VAL A 186 0.55 17.31 -9.86
CA VAL A 186 1.71 17.81 -10.61
C VAL A 186 1.81 17.10 -11.96
N HIS A 187 2.57 17.67 -12.89
CA HIS A 187 2.83 17.02 -14.18
C HIS A 187 3.54 15.66 -13.96
N PRO A 188 3.22 14.59 -14.71
CA PRO A 188 3.83 13.26 -14.50
C PRO A 188 5.37 13.25 -14.52
N SER A 189 6.02 14.11 -15.32
CA SER A 189 7.49 14.23 -15.29
C SER A 189 8.02 14.82 -13.97
N GLU A 190 7.27 15.75 -13.36
CA GLU A 190 7.62 16.31 -12.05
C GLU A 190 7.42 15.26 -10.95
N ALA A 191 6.30 14.53 -11.00
CA ALA A 191 6.04 13.42 -10.08
C ALA A 191 7.18 12.40 -10.10
N ARG A 192 7.66 12.00 -11.29
CA ARG A 192 8.82 11.11 -11.44
C ARG A 192 10.10 11.69 -10.83
N ALA A 193 10.37 12.98 -11.01
CA ALA A 193 11.54 13.61 -10.39
C ALA A 193 11.45 13.59 -8.85
N LEU A 194 10.27 13.90 -8.29
CA LEU A 194 10.01 13.84 -6.86
C LEU A 194 10.14 12.43 -6.29
N VAL A 195 9.58 11.43 -6.98
CA VAL A 195 9.63 10.01 -6.60
C VAL A 195 11.07 9.49 -6.66
N THR A 196 11.83 9.83 -7.70
CA THR A 196 13.26 9.47 -7.83
C THR A 196 14.07 10.01 -6.65
N ALA A 197 13.91 11.30 -6.35
CA ALA A 197 14.61 11.94 -5.24
C ALA A 197 14.20 11.35 -3.87
N GLY A 198 12.91 11.06 -3.68
CA GLY A 198 12.40 10.44 -2.45
C GLY A 198 12.89 9.00 -2.25
N ALA A 199 12.86 8.18 -3.29
CA ALA A 199 13.37 6.81 -3.27
C ALA A 199 14.88 6.77 -2.96
N ARG A 200 15.66 7.66 -3.59
CA ARG A 200 17.08 7.81 -3.30
C ARG A 200 17.33 8.10 -1.81
N ARG A 201 16.67 9.12 -1.25
CA ARG A 201 16.83 9.47 0.17
C ARG A 201 16.41 8.33 1.09
N ALA A 202 15.32 7.64 0.77
CA ALA A 202 14.84 6.51 1.57
C ALA A 202 15.88 5.36 1.61
N VAL A 203 16.51 5.05 0.48
CA VAL A 203 17.56 4.03 0.40
C VAL A 203 18.85 4.49 1.08
N GLU A 204 19.29 5.74 0.88
CA GLU A 204 20.44 6.30 1.60
C GLU A 204 20.24 6.25 3.13
N ARG A 205 19.03 6.57 3.61
CA ARG A 205 18.68 6.51 5.04
C ARG A 205 18.55 5.09 5.58
N ALA A 206 18.19 4.12 4.75
CA ALA A 206 18.18 2.71 5.14
C ALA A 206 19.59 2.16 5.45
N ALA A 207 20.65 2.79 4.90
CA ALA A 207 22.03 2.44 5.24
C ALA A 207 22.49 3.02 6.60
N LEU A 208 21.75 3.99 7.15
CA LEU A 208 22.09 4.65 8.40
C LEU A 208 21.65 3.83 9.61
N SER A 209 22.39 3.96 10.71
CA SER A 209 22.09 3.32 12.00
C SER A 209 21.68 4.35 13.05
N GLY A 210 21.05 3.89 14.13
CA GLY A 210 20.70 4.74 15.26
C GLY A 210 19.49 5.64 14.99
N ASN A 211 19.52 6.88 15.48
CA ASN A 211 18.37 7.80 15.39
C ASN A 211 18.08 8.29 13.97
N ASP A 212 19.09 8.28 13.09
CA ASP A 212 18.97 8.76 11.71
C ASP A 212 18.48 7.66 10.74
N GLY A 213 18.48 6.41 11.19
CA GLY A 213 18.04 5.24 10.43
C GLY A 213 16.52 5.05 10.42
N LEU A 214 16.05 4.26 9.45
CA LEU A 214 14.64 3.85 9.35
C LEU A 214 14.31 2.79 10.40
N ARG A 215 13.02 2.67 10.75
CA ARG A 215 12.55 1.73 11.78
C ARG A 215 11.44 0.83 11.23
N PRO A 216 11.42 -0.47 11.55
CA PRO A 216 10.26 -1.31 11.27
C PRO A 216 9.04 -0.82 12.06
N LEU A 217 7.85 -0.88 11.46
CA LEU A 217 6.62 -0.60 12.20
C LEU A 217 6.33 -1.74 13.17
N VAL A 218 6.26 -1.43 14.46
CA VAL A 218 5.88 -2.39 15.49
C VAL A 218 4.47 -2.07 15.97
N VAL A 219 3.58 -3.06 15.89
CA VAL A 219 2.23 -3.02 16.48
C VAL A 219 2.25 -3.94 17.69
N GLU A 220 2.10 -3.35 18.88
CA GLU A 220 2.24 -4.09 20.13
C GLU A 220 1.12 -5.14 20.30
N PRO A 221 1.46 -6.37 20.74
CA PRO A 221 0.46 -7.38 21.06
C PRO A 221 -0.29 -7.04 22.37
N PRO A 222 -1.55 -7.49 22.53
CA PRO A 222 -2.34 -8.21 21.53
C PRO A 222 -2.71 -7.30 20.34
N ILE A 223 -2.50 -7.81 19.13
CA ILE A 223 -2.78 -7.08 17.88
C ILE A 223 -4.25 -7.27 17.58
N VAL A 224 -4.97 -6.15 17.55
CA VAL A 224 -6.41 -6.14 17.30
C VAL A 224 -6.66 -5.54 15.92
N VAL A 225 -7.09 -6.38 14.98
CA VAL A 225 -7.59 -5.94 13.68
C VAL A 225 -9.09 -5.71 13.79
N GLY A 226 -9.53 -4.46 13.60
CA GLY A 226 -10.94 -4.11 13.50
C GLY A 226 -11.35 -3.82 12.05
N LEU A 227 -12.51 -4.31 11.65
CA LEU A 227 -13.11 -4.09 10.34
C LEU A 227 -14.55 -3.63 10.50
N GLU A 228 -14.92 -2.56 9.79
CA GLU A 228 -16.30 -2.24 9.48
C GLU A 228 -16.49 -2.40 7.98
N LEU A 229 -17.51 -3.14 7.56
CA LEU A 229 -17.78 -3.44 6.16
C LEU A 229 -19.00 -2.67 5.65
N ALA A 230 -19.17 -2.54 4.34
CA ALA A 230 -20.28 -1.79 3.75
C ALA A 230 -21.64 -2.45 4.01
N HIS A 231 -21.69 -3.79 4.03
CA HIS A 231 -22.93 -4.55 4.17
C HIS A 231 -22.83 -5.64 5.24
N ALA A 232 -23.96 -5.96 5.89
CA ALA A 232 -24.02 -7.01 6.91
C ALA A 232 -23.63 -8.39 6.36
N GLY A 233 -24.06 -8.71 5.12
CA GLY A 233 -23.72 -9.99 4.47
C GLY A 233 -22.22 -10.19 4.25
N GLN A 234 -21.48 -9.12 3.91
CA GLN A 234 -20.01 -9.16 3.83
C GLN A 234 -19.40 -9.55 5.18
N ALA A 235 -19.97 -9.03 6.27
CA ALA A 235 -19.50 -9.33 7.62
C ALA A 235 -19.90 -10.73 8.10
N ASP A 236 -21.05 -11.26 7.65
CA ASP A 236 -21.43 -12.64 7.90
C ASP A 236 -20.46 -13.62 7.23
N PHE A 237 -20.04 -13.34 5.99
CA PHE A 237 -19.06 -14.16 5.27
C PHE A 237 -17.66 -14.09 5.90
N ALA A 238 -17.20 -12.90 6.25
CA ALA A 238 -15.90 -12.73 6.88
C ALA A 238 -15.86 -13.34 8.31
N ALA A 239 -16.98 -13.37 9.03
CA ALA A 239 -17.10 -14.04 10.34
C ALA A 239 -16.99 -15.57 10.28
N LEU A 240 -17.10 -16.19 9.10
CA LEU A 240 -16.88 -17.63 8.94
C LEU A 240 -15.43 -18.04 9.21
N ILE A 241 -14.49 -17.09 9.16
CA ILE A 241 -13.08 -17.33 9.44
C ILE A 241 -12.91 -17.50 10.96
N PRO A 242 -12.39 -18.65 11.43
CA PRO A 242 -12.14 -18.86 12.86
C PRO A 242 -11.28 -17.75 13.47
N GLY A 243 -11.68 -17.26 14.65
CA GLY A 243 -11.01 -16.19 15.38
C GLY A 243 -11.61 -14.80 15.16
N PHE A 244 -12.41 -14.58 14.10
CA PHE A 244 -13.18 -13.36 13.97
C PHE A 244 -14.42 -13.37 14.87
N THR A 245 -14.69 -12.24 15.53
CA THR A 245 -15.89 -12.01 16.34
C THR A 245 -16.66 -10.81 15.80
N ARG A 246 -17.99 -10.90 15.71
CA ARG A 246 -18.87 -9.78 15.34
C ARG A 246 -18.87 -8.72 16.45
N THR A 247 -18.74 -7.46 16.08
CA THR A 247 -18.78 -6.31 16.99
C THR A 247 -20.00 -5.40 16.77
N GLY A 248 -20.91 -5.80 15.88
CA GLY A 248 -22.13 -5.11 15.50
C GLY A 248 -22.64 -5.63 14.16
N ASP A 249 -23.57 -4.92 13.52
CA ASP A 249 -24.22 -5.37 12.27
C ASP A 249 -23.24 -5.48 11.10
N ARG A 250 -22.22 -4.63 11.07
CA ARG A 250 -21.19 -4.56 10.01
C ARG A 250 -19.76 -4.68 10.54
N GLY A 251 -19.62 -4.84 11.85
CA GLY A 251 -18.33 -4.83 12.56
C GLY A 251 -17.78 -6.23 12.80
N LEU A 252 -16.47 -6.36 12.69
CA LEU A 252 -15.68 -7.54 12.98
C LEU A 252 -14.40 -7.16 13.73
N ARG A 253 -13.93 -8.09 14.57
CA ARG A 253 -12.64 -8.00 15.27
C ARG A 253 -11.91 -9.33 15.20
N PHE A 254 -10.60 -9.27 15.00
CA PHE A 254 -9.67 -10.39 15.14
C PHE A 254 -8.54 -9.99 16.09
N GLU A 255 -8.12 -10.91 16.96
CA GLU A 255 -7.03 -10.69 17.90
C GLU A 255 -5.93 -11.72 17.68
N ALA A 256 -4.68 -11.27 17.57
CA ALA A 256 -3.51 -12.11 17.33
C ALA A 256 -2.33 -11.68 18.20
N ALA A 257 -1.42 -12.60 18.49
CA ALA A 257 -0.11 -12.25 19.06
C ALA A 257 0.94 -11.95 17.96
N ASP A 258 0.79 -12.58 16.79
CA ASP A 258 1.72 -12.47 15.67
C ASP A 258 1.18 -11.52 14.58
N PRO A 259 1.95 -10.49 14.15
CA PRO A 259 1.51 -9.61 13.08
C PRO A 259 1.31 -10.31 11.73
N VAL A 260 2.04 -11.41 11.46
CA VAL A 260 1.85 -12.19 10.23
C VAL A 260 0.50 -12.92 10.24
N GLU A 261 0.11 -13.49 11.38
CA GLU A 261 -1.23 -14.03 11.59
C GLU A 261 -2.32 -12.95 11.42
N ALA A 262 -2.16 -11.79 12.07
CA ALA A 262 -3.10 -10.68 11.95
C ALA A 262 -3.29 -10.21 10.50
N TYR A 263 -2.20 -10.09 9.74
CA TYR A 263 -2.24 -9.75 8.32
C TYR A 263 -3.00 -10.79 7.48
N ARG A 264 -2.71 -12.09 7.69
CA ARG A 264 -3.38 -13.17 6.97
C ARG A 264 -4.87 -13.22 7.28
N ALA A 265 -5.25 -13.01 8.55
CA ALA A 265 -6.64 -12.93 8.96
C ALA A 265 -7.35 -11.75 8.27
N PHE A 266 -6.74 -10.57 8.25
CA PHE A 266 -7.26 -9.39 7.54
C PHE A 266 -7.48 -9.66 6.04
N VAL A 267 -6.45 -10.12 5.32
CA VAL A 267 -6.56 -10.35 3.86
C VAL A 267 -7.62 -11.41 3.55
N SER A 268 -7.69 -12.46 4.38
CA SER A 268 -8.70 -13.51 4.24
C SER A 268 -10.11 -12.94 4.44
N ALA A 269 -10.32 -12.10 5.45
CA ALA A 269 -11.61 -11.47 5.72
C ALA A 269 -12.06 -10.55 4.60
N VAL A 270 -11.17 -9.70 4.07
CA VAL A 270 -11.50 -8.82 2.94
C VAL A 270 -11.86 -9.64 1.68
N ARG A 271 -11.15 -10.74 1.42
CA ARG A 271 -11.49 -11.63 0.29
C ARG A 271 -12.83 -12.33 0.48
N MET A 272 -13.11 -12.85 1.68
CA MET A 272 -14.39 -13.48 1.99
C MET A 272 -15.55 -12.49 1.91
N ALA A 273 -15.36 -11.26 2.40
CA ALA A 273 -16.32 -10.18 2.27
C ALA A 273 -16.66 -9.89 0.80
N GLY A 274 -15.66 -9.80 -0.09
CA GLY A 274 -15.89 -9.55 -1.51
C GLY A 274 -16.63 -10.67 -2.25
N LEU A 275 -16.72 -11.89 -1.70
CA LEU A 275 -17.55 -12.96 -2.27
C LEU A 275 -19.05 -12.75 -2.01
N ALA A 276 -19.40 -11.91 -1.02
CA ALA A 276 -20.79 -11.59 -0.70
C ALA A 276 -21.39 -10.51 -1.64
N ASP A 277 -20.57 -9.90 -2.50
CA ASP A 277 -21.00 -8.87 -3.47
C ASP A 277 -21.60 -9.47 -4.76
N GLY A 278 -21.83 -10.80 -4.77
CA GLY A 278 -22.35 -11.59 -5.90
C GLY A 278 -23.88 -11.73 -5.95
#